data_AF-A0AAV6EHX0-F1
#
_entry.id   AF-A0AAV6EHX0-F1
#
_cell.length_a   1.000
_cell.length_b   1.000
_cell.length_c   1.000
_cell.angle_alpha   90.00
_cell.angle_beta   90.00
_cell.angle_gamma   90.00
#
_symmetry.space_group_name_H-M   'P 1'
#
loop_
_entity.id
_entity.type
_entity.pdbx_description
1 polymer ?
#
loop_
_entity_poly.entity_id
_entity_poly.type
_entity_poly.pdbx_seq_one_letter_code
_entity_poly.pdbx_strand_id
1 'polypeptide(L)'
;MEIESRIWVKEKGKNIVSSELGRQLYSVAPEILTSVDLTALWFEEQKEISIGTKSKDDFLLGVKQVVRDEINRLKEGNFKMNLANNETHKCPKCQNGFLQKQKVTSKAGKDYFWWLIY
;
A
#
# COMPACT_ATOMS: atom_id res chain seq x y z
N MET A 1 16.90 3.86 9.62
CA MET A 1 15.70 3.19 9.08
C MET A 1 14.74 4.29 8.64
N GLU A 2 14.53 4.43 7.33
CA GLU A 2 13.76 5.53 6.73
C GLU A 2 12.34 5.61 7.29
N ILE A 3 11.80 6.82 7.33
CA ILE A 3 10.55 7.17 8.01
C ILE A 3 9.36 6.34 7.48
N GLU A 4 9.40 5.95 6.19
CA GLU A 4 8.39 5.13 5.54
C GLU A 4 8.36 3.67 6.03
N SER A 5 9.51 3.11 6.41
CA SER A 5 9.58 1.73 6.93
C SER A 5 8.77 1.56 8.22
N ARG A 6 8.67 2.62 9.04
CA ARG A 6 7.95 2.60 10.33
C ARG A 6 6.42 2.48 10.17
N ILE A 7 5.89 2.72 8.97
CA ILE A 7 4.45 2.59 8.67
C ILE A 7 4.07 1.11 8.49
N TRP A 8 4.99 0.31 7.93
CA TRP A 8 4.76 -1.09 7.57
C TRP A 8 5.29 -2.08 8.62
N VAL A 9 6.32 -1.71 9.36
CA VAL A 9 6.94 -2.52 10.42
C VAL A 9 7.09 -1.72 11.72
N LYS A 10 7.03 -2.41 12.86
CA LYS A 10 7.16 -1.84 14.20
C LYS A 10 8.12 -2.65 15.07
N GLU A 11 8.76 -2.00 16.02
CA GLU A 11 9.58 -2.66 17.03
C GLU A 11 8.70 -3.21 18.16
N LYS A 12 8.93 -4.45 18.56
CA LYS A 12 8.34 -5.10 19.74
C LYS A 12 9.47 -5.67 20.59
N GLY A 13 9.96 -4.85 21.52
CA GLY A 13 11.17 -5.17 22.28
C GLY A 13 12.38 -5.17 21.37
N LYS A 14 13.10 -6.30 21.28
CA LYS A 14 14.27 -6.47 20.39
C LYS A 14 13.91 -7.04 19.00
N ASN A 15 12.63 -7.24 18.71
CA ASN A 15 12.15 -7.84 17.47
C ASN A 15 11.49 -6.79 16.57
N ILE A 16 11.61 -6.98 15.26
CA ILE A 16 10.82 -6.25 14.26
C ILE A 16 9.61 -7.13 13.90
N VAL A 17 8.40 -6.54 13.93
CA VAL A 17 7.15 -7.22 13.57
C VAL A 17 6.37 -6.37 12.59
N SER A 18 5.52 -6.97 11.76
CA SER A 18 4.65 -6.23 10.85
C SER A 18 3.66 -5.34 11.61
N SER A 19 3.39 -4.15 11.06
CA SER A 19 2.26 -3.33 11.49
C SER A 19 0.94 -3.95 11.00
N GLU A 20 -0.19 -3.46 11.49
CA GLU A 20 -1.49 -3.90 10.98
C GLU A 20 -1.68 -3.51 9.51
N LEU A 21 -1.30 -2.28 9.17
CA LEU A 21 -1.33 -1.80 7.79
C LEU A 21 -0.38 -2.60 6.88
N GLY A 22 0.80 -2.99 7.38
CA GLY A 22 1.72 -3.88 6.66
C GLY A 22 1.13 -5.26 6.37
N ARG A 23 0.40 -5.86 7.33
CA ARG A 23 -0.31 -7.13 7.10
C ARG A 23 -1.45 -6.97 6.09
N GLN A 24 -2.20 -5.87 6.14
CA GLN A 24 -3.27 -5.61 5.20
C GLN A 24 -2.73 -5.43 3.77
N LEU A 25 -1.66 -4.65 3.60
CA LEU A 25 -0.97 -4.49 2.32
C LEU A 25 -0.51 -5.86 1.78
N TYR A 26 0.15 -6.66 2.62
CA TYR A 26 0.60 -7.99 2.24
C TYR A 26 -0.57 -8.90 1.80
N SER A 27 -1.70 -8.84 2.50
CA SER A 27 -2.86 -9.68 2.20
C SER A 27 -3.54 -9.40 0.86
N VAL A 28 -3.36 -8.20 0.31
CA VAL A 28 -3.98 -7.80 -0.97
C VAL A 28 -3.00 -7.87 -2.14
N ALA A 29 -1.70 -7.97 -1.86
CA ALA A 29 -0.66 -8.13 -2.86
C ALA A 29 -0.74 -9.54 -3.49
N PRO A 30 -0.51 -9.67 -4.81
CA PRO A 30 -0.44 -10.96 -5.48
C PRO A 30 0.83 -11.71 -5.07
N GLU A 31 0.81 -13.03 -5.22
CA GLU A 31 1.93 -13.90 -4.87
C GLU A 31 3.24 -13.46 -5.53
N ILE A 32 3.19 -13.09 -6.82
CA ILE A 32 4.35 -12.63 -7.60
C ILE A 32 5.05 -11.39 -7.01
N LEU A 33 4.31 -10.51 -6.32
CA LEU A 33 4.87 -9.31 -5.67
C LEU A 33 5.30 -9.57 -4.22
N THR A 34 4.83 -10.66 -3.61
CA THR A 34 5.20 -11.06 -2.25
C THR A 34 6.35 -12.08 -2.21
N SER A 35 6.62 -12.76 -3.32
CA SER A 35 7.74 -13.69 -3.46
C SER A 35 9.06 -12.94 -3.67
N VAL A 36 10.16 -13.57 -3.24
CA VAL A 36 11.53 -13.10 -3.51
C VAL A 36 11.95 -13.32 -4.96
N ASP A 37 11.25 -14.19 -5.69
CA ASP A 37 11.65 -14.66 -7.03
C ASP A 37 11.66 -13.55 -8.07
N LEU A 38 10.65 -12.68 -8.07
CA LEU A 38 10.56 -11.56 -9.03
C LEU A 38 11.73 -10.59 -8.84
N THR A 39 12.10 -10.32 -7.60
CA THR A 39 13.23 -9.44 -7.28
C THR A 39 14.56 -10.08 -7.69
N ALA A 40 14.72 -11.39 -7.46
CA ALA A 40 15.89 -12.12 -7.90
C ALA A 40 16.02 -12.12 -9.44
N LEU A 41 14.92 -12.37 -10.14
CA LEU A 41 14.87 -12.32 -11.60
C LEU A 41 15.27 -10.95 -12.14
N TRP A 42 14.64 -9.87 -11.66
CA TRP A 42 14.99 -8.51 -12.10
C TRP A 42 16.41 -8.10 -11.76
N PHE A 43 16.98 -8.63 -10.67
CA PHE A 43 18.39 -8.39 -10.34
C PHE A 43 19.33 -9.07 -11.35
N GLU A 44 19.03 -10.31 -11.74
CA GLU A 44 19.79 -11.01 -12.78
C GLU A 44 19.63 -10.32 -14.14
N GLU A 45 18.43 -9.90 -14.52
CA GLU A 45 18.21 -9.13 -15.77
C GLU A 45 18.99 -7.81 -15.78
N GLN A 46 19.11 -7.14 -14.63
CA GLN A 46 19.95 -5.94 -14.49
C GLN A 46 21.44 -6.25 -14.67
N LYS A 47 21.92 -7.40 -14.20
CA LYS A 47 23.31 -7.84 -14.47
C LYS A 47 23.52 -8.09 -15.95
N GLU A 48 22.59 -8.77 -16.63
CA GLU A 48 22.63 -9.01 -18.07
C GLU A 48 22.69 -7.70 -18.88
N ILE A 49 21.92 -6.69 -18.47
CA ILE A 49 22.00 -5.35 -19.06
C ILE A 49 23.38 -4.74 -18.85
N SER A 50 23.97 -4.89 -17.65
CA SER A 50 25.29 -4.32 -17.33
C SER A 50 26.42 -4.91 -18.18
N ILE A 51 26.31 -6.18 -18.57
CA ILE A 51 27.28 -6.87 -19.43
C ILE A 51 26.90 -6.81 -20.92
N GLY A 52 25.80 -6.12 -21.25
CA GLY A 52 25.35 -5.92 -22.64
C GLY A 52 24.68 -7.13 -23.29
N THR A 53 24.33 -8.17 -22.54
CA THR A 53 23.66 -9.37 -23.07
C THR A 53 22.14 -9.22 -23.15
N LYS A 54 21.57 -8.17 -22.54
CA LYS A 54 20.14 -7.85 -22.57
C LYS A 54 19.89 -6.37 -22.84
N SER A 55 18.86 -6.08 -23.62
CA SER A 55 18.42 -4.72 -23.86
C SER A 55 17.70 -4.15 -22.64
N LYS A 56 18.11 -2.96 -22.22
CA LYS A 56 17.42 -2.17 -21.18
C LYS A 56 15.96 -1.91 -21.56
N ASP A 57 15.68 -1.66 -22.84
CA ASP A 57 14.34 -1.32 -23.29
C ASP A 57 13.41 -2.54 -23.21
N ASP A 58 13.92 -3.73 -23.53
CA ASP A 58 13.16 -4.98 -23.40
C ASP A 58 12.84 -5.30 -21.94
N PHE A 59 13.80 -5.09 -21.03
CA PHE A 59 13.57 -5.20 -19.59
C PHE A 59 12.46 -4.24 -19.11
N LEU A 60 12.54 -2.97 -19.50
CA LEU A 60 11.54 -1.97 -19.11
C LEU A 60 10.15 -2.27 -19.68
N LEU A 61 10.06 -2.87 -20.87
CA LEU A 61 8.80 -3.35 -21.43
C LEU A 61 8.20 -4.47 -20.57
N GLY A 62 9.02 -5.41 -20.10
CA GLY A 62 8.63 -6.47 -19.17
C GLY A 62 8.10 -5.91 -17.85
N VAL A 63 8.82 -5.00 -17.21
CA VAL A 63 8.39 -4.33 -15.97
C VAL A 63 7.05 -3.61 -16.17
N LYS A 64 6.90 -2.85 -17.26
CA LYS A 64 5.64 -2.16 -17.58
C LYS A 64 4.48 -3.13 -17.78
N GLN A 65 4.74 -4.31 -18.34
CA GLN A 65 3.71 -5.33 -18.51
C GLN A 65 3.23 -5.86 -17.16
N VAL A 66 4.14 -6.22 -16.25
CA VAL A 66 3.79 -6.66 -14.89
C VAL A 66 2.95 -5.60 -14.17
N VAL A 67 3.35 -4.32 -14.25
CA VAL A 67 2.59 -3.21 -13.66
C VAL A 67 1.18 -3.09 -14.27
N ARG A 68 1.07 -3.21 -15.59
CA ARG A 68 -0.21 -3.14 -16.30
C ARG A 68 -1.15 -4.27 -15.89
N ASP A 69 -0.63 -5.49 -15.82
CA ASP A 69 -1.39 -6.67 -15.43
C ASP A 69 -1.91 -6.55 -14.00
N GLU A 70 -1.07 -6.02 -13.10
CA GLU A 70 -1.48 -5.78 -11.72
C GLU A 70 -2.56 -4.69 -11.59
N ILE A 71 -2.45 -3.60 -12.36
CA ILE A 71 -3.49 -2.57 -12.42
C ILE A 71 -4.81 -3.15 -12.93
N ASN A 72 -4.78 -4.01 -13.95
CA ASN A 72 -5.97 -4.64 -14.49
C ASN A 72 -6.60 -5.61 -13.47
N ARG A 73 -5.78 -6.43 -12.81
CA ARG A 73 -6.21 -7.30 -11.71
C ARG A 73 -6.93 -6.53 -10.60
N LEU A 74 -6.41 -5.36 -10.24
CA LEU A 74 -7.01 -4.50 -9.22
C LEU A 74 -8.31 -3.83 -9.67
N LYS A 75 -8.45 -3.50 -10.96
CA LYS A 75 -9.69 -2.94 -11.53
C LYS A 75 -10.82 -3.97 -11.62
N GLU A 76 -10.47 -5.21 -11.96
CA GLU A 76 -11.42 -6.31 -12.08
C GLU A 76 -11.78 -6.92 -10.72
N GLY A 77 -10.86 -6.85 -9.76
CA GLY A 77 -11.10 -7.27 -8.38
C GLY A 77 -11.92 -6.26 -7.59
N ASN A 78 -12.82 -6.76 -6.73
CA ASN A 78 -13.41 -5.95 -5.65
C ASN A 78 -12.37 -5.67 -4.55
N PHE A 79 -11.33 -4.89 -4.87
CA PHE A 79 -10.26 -4.53 -3.95
C PHE A 79 -10.81 -3.72 -2.78
N LYS A 80 -10.72 -4.27 -1.57
CA LYS A 80 -11.08 -3.58 -0.32
C LYS A 80 -9.96 -3.73 0.69
N MET A 81 -9.14 -2.70 0.82
CA MET A 81 -8.22 -2.57 1.95
C MET A 81 -8.99 -1.94 3.11
N ASN A 82 -9.17 -2.68 4.21
CA ASN A 82 -9.77 -2.15 5.44
C ASN A 82 -8.77 -1.24 6.15
N LEU A 83 -8.54 -0.04 5.59
CA LEU A 83 -7.83 1.06 6.26
C LEU A 83 -8.64 1.51 7.47
N ALA A 84 -8.65 0.69 8.51
CA ALA A 84 -9.38 0.92 9.74
C ALA A 84 -8.67 2.01 10.54
N ASN A 85 -9.02 3.26 10.22
CA ASN A 85 -9.12 4.39 11.15
C ASN A 85 -10.36 5.25 10.84
N ASN A 86 -11.27 4.73 10.01
CA ASN A 86 -12.49 5.41 9.63
C ASN A 86 -13.63 4.71 10.36
N GLU A 87 -13.87 5.10 11.60
CA GLU A 87 -15.21 4.95 12.20
C GLU A 87 -16.17 5.78 11.33
N THR A 88 -16.60 5.21 10.20
CA THR A 88 -17.51 5.85 9.26
C THR A 88 -18.92 5.72 9.79
N HIS A 89 -19.39 6.75 10.48
CA HIS A 89 -20.78 6.82 10.92
C HIS A 89 -21.64 7.37 9.79
N LYS A 90 -22.81 6.79 9.53
CA LYS A 90 -23.77 7.40 8.60
C LYS A 90 -24.15 8.81 9.09
N CYS A 91 -24.29 9.75 8.16
CA CYS A 91 -24.76 11.09 8.53
C CYS A 91 -26.15 11.00 9.21
N PRO A 92 -26.29 11.44 10.48
CA PRO A 92 -27.55 11.29 11.21
C PRO A 92 -28.66 12.21 10.68
N LYS A 93 -28.34 13.22 9.86
CA LYS A 93 -29.32 14.16 9.28
C LYS A 93 -29.91 13.69 7.95
N CYS A 94 -29.06 13.30 7.01
CA CYS A 94 -29.50 13.02 5.63
C CYS A 94 -29.35 11.56 5.23
N GLN A 95 -28.67 10.72 6.03
CA GLN A 95 -28.33 9.31 5.75
C GLN A 95 -27.55 9.06 4.45
N ASN A 96 -27.26 10.11 3.68
CA ASN A 96 -26.46 10.10 2.46
C ASN A 96 -25.02 10.51 2.82
N GLY A 97 -24.07 9.60 2.59
CA GLY A 97 -22.66 9.79 2.93
C GLY A 97 -22.28 9.32 4.35
N PHE A 98 -20.99 9.33 4.61
CA PHE A 98 -20.37 8.88 5.87
C PHE A 98 -19.56 10.01 6.52
N LEU A 99 -19.53 10.03 7.85
CA LEU A 99 -18.73 10.94 8.65
C LEU A 99 -17.40 10.27 9.00
N GLN A 100 -16.29 10.92 8.70
CA GLN A 100 -14.95 10.45 9.04
C GLN A 100 -14.35 11.33 10.14
N LYS A 101 -13.81 10.69 11.19
CA LYS A 101 -13.11 11.38 12.30
C LYS A 101 -11.71 11.77 11.84
N GLN A 102 -11.43 13.06 11.81
CA GLN A 102 -10.10 13.60 11.53
C GLN A 102 -9.47 14.11 12.81
N LYS A 103 -8.20 13.77 13.07
CA LYS A 103 -7.44 14.38 14.17
C LYS A 103 -6.99 15.77 13.75
N VAL A 104 -7.21 16.76 14.61
CA VAL A 104 -6.76 18.14 14.40
C VAL A 104 -6.01 18.59 15.65
N THR A 105 -4.81 19.13 15.49
CA THR A 105 -4.07 19.74 16.61
C THR A 105 -4.64 21.12 16.90
N SER A 106 -5.50 21.22 17.92
CA SER A 106 -6.04 22.48 18.42
C SER A 106 -5.31 22.90 19.70
N LYS A 107 -4.95 24.19 19.83
CA LYS A 107 -4.47 24.77 21.11
C LYS A 107 -5.58 24.88 22.17
N ALA A 108 -6.83 24.58 21.81
CA ALA A 108 -8.00 24.69 22.67
C ALA A 108 -8.78 23.34 22.66
N GLY A 109 -8.16 22.29 23.22
CA GLY A 109 -8.83 21.14 23.82
C GLY A 109 -9.80 20.29 22.99
N LYS A 110 -9.89 20.46 21.67
CA LYS A 110 -10.66 19.55 20.79
C LYS A 110 -9.75 18.98 19.73
N ASP A 111 -9.37 17.72 19.94
CA ASP A 111 -8.34 17.02 19.16
C ASP A 111 -8.89 16.35 17.88
N TYR A 112 -10.18 16.53 17.57
CA TYR A 112 -10.82 15.90 16.42
C TYR A 112 -12.00 16.70 15.83
N PHE A 113 -12.17 16.57 14.52
CA PHE A 113 -13.25 17.14 13.70
C PHE A 113 -13.89 16.06 12.82
N TRP A 114 -15.19 16.14 12.57
CA TRP A 114 -15.92 15.18 11.74
C TRP A 114 -16.20 15.79 10.36
N TRP A 115 -15.70 15.16 9.30
CA TRP A 115 -15.91 15.59 7.92
C TRP A 115 -16.84 14.65 7.17
N LEU A 116 -17.71 15.21 6.32
CA LEU A 116 -18.66 14.44 5.52
C LEU A 116 -18.00 14.03 4.20
N ILE A 117 -17.94 12.72 3.98
CA ILE A 117 -17.54 12.11 2.71
C ILE A 117 -18.77 11.49 2.06
N TYR A 118 -18.90 11.63 0.74
CA TYR A 118 -20.02 11.12 -0.04
C TYR A 118 -19.65 9.81 -0.73
#